data_AF-X0UIG5-F1
#
_entry.id   AF-X0UIG5-F1
#
_cell.length_a   1.000
_cell.length_b   1.000
_cell.length_c   1.000
_cell.angle_alpha   90.00
_cell.angle_beta   90.00
_cell.angle_gamma   90.00
#
_symmetry.space_group_name_H-M   'P 1'
#
loop_
_entity.id
_entity.type
_entity.pdbx_description
1 polymer ?
#
loop_
_entity_poly.entity_id
_entity_poly.type
_entity_poly.pdbx_seq_one_letter_code
_entity_poly.pdbx_strand_id
1 'polypeptide(L)'
;IQSKRKFGSCQLHVEFATPSTVKGSSQGRGNSGVFLMANYEIQVLDSYGNKTYSDGQCAALYGRAVPLVNSCREPGEWQSYDIIFHRPIFKGGKVVKKATFTVFQNGVLVHDHVELVGGTGWKGKHAISDYEPHEDKLPIMLQDHGNPVGFRNIWIRELAD
;
A
#
# COMPACT_ATOMS: atom_id res chain seq x y z
N ILE A 1 -1.94 12.26 5.48
CA ILE A 1 -2.83 12.28 6.68
C ILE A 1 -2.82 10.93 7.38
N GLN A 2 -3.17 10.85 8.67
CA GLN A 2 -3.14 9.56 9.41
C GLN A 2 -4.30 9.39 10.39
N SER A 3 -4.66 8.14 10.70
CA SER A 3 -5.67 7.81 11.69
C SER A 3 -5.23 8.16 13.12
N LYS A 4 -6.18 8.59 13.96
CA LYS A 4 -5.91 8.79 15.40
C LYS A 4 -5.71 7.47 16.15
N ARG A 5 -6.51 6.45 15.80
CA ARG A 5 -6.38 5.09 16.35
C ARG A 5 -5.22 4.36 15.66
N LYS A 6 -4.50 3.57 16.44
CA LYS A 6 -3.42 2.68 15.99
C LYS A 6 -3.95 1.26 15.78
N PHE A 7 -3.43 0.57 14.77
CA PHE A 7 -3.83 -0.77 14.37
C PHE A 7 -2.62 -1.69 14.18
N GLY A 8 -2.83 -2.98 14.41
CA GLY A 8 -1.90 -4.05 14.13
C GLY A 8 -2.36 -4.85 12.90
N SER A 9 -2.51 -6.17 13.04
CA SER A 9 -3.18 -6.96 12.00
C SER A 9 -4.62 -6.52 11.82
N CYS A 10 -5.05 -6.42 10.56
CA CYS A 10 -6.37 -5.90 10.24
C CYS A 10 -6.86 -6.37 8.88
N GLN A 11 -8.18 -6.26 8.71
CA GLN A 11 -8.80 -6.14 7.40
C GLN A 11 -9.15 -4.67 7.17
N LEU A 12 -8.68 -4.11 6.06
CA LEU A 12 -8.85 -2.72 5.67
C LEU A 12 -9.49 -2.66 4.28
N HIS A 13 -10.54 -1.86 4.14
CA HIS A 13 -11.10 -1.49 2.86
C HIS A 13 -10.87 0.01 2.60
N VAL A 14 -10.49 0.35 1.37
CA VAL A 14 -10.28 1.72 0.91
C VAL A 14 -10.74 1.83 -0.54
N GLU A 15 -11.57 2.82 -0.85
CA GLU A 15 -11.80 3.25 -2.23
C GLU A 15 -11.02 4.52 -2.54
N PHE A 16 -10.42 4.57 -3.74
CA PHE A 16 -9.68 5.73 -4.22
C PHE A 16 -9.95 6.02 -5.69
N ALA A 17 -9.80 7.28 -6.08
CA ALA A 17 -9.88 7.71 -7.47
C ALA A 17 -8.72 8.64 -7.79
N THR A 18 -7.97 8.31 -8.84
CA THR A 18 -6.95 9.20 -9.39
C THR A 18 -7.64 10.35 -10.17
N PRO A 19 -6.96 11.47 -10.44
CA PRO A 19 -7.58 12.58 -11.17
C PRO A 19 -8.12 12.16 -12.54
N SER A 20 -9.33 12.59 -12.91
CA SER A 20 -9.88 12.36 -14.25
C SER A 20 -9.06 13.04 -15.36
N THR A 21 -8.51 14.21 -15.06
CA THR A 21 -7.57 14.90 -15.94
C THR A 21 -6.16 14.32 -15.77
N VAL A 22 -5.73 13.52 -16.74
CA VAL A 22 -4.39 12.93 -16.77
C VAL A 22 -3.31 14.00 -16.89
N LYS A 23 -2.38 14.02 -15.93
CA LYS A 23 -1.16 14.85 -15.96
C LYS A 23 0.02 14.04 -15.43
N GLY A 24 1.19 14.26 -16.01
CA GLY A 24 2.43 13.56 -15.64
C GLY A 24 2.54 12.17 -16.25
N SER A 25 3.59 11.46 -15.85
CA SER A 25 3.88 10.08 -16.27
C SER A 25 4.61 9.34 -15.16
N SER A 26 4.67 8.01 -15.24
CA SER A 26 5.31 7.17 -14.23
C SER A 26 4.78 7.53 -12.82
N GLN A 27 5.66 7.68 -11.83
CA GLN A 27 5.34 8.05 -10.45
C GLN A 27 4.79 9.48 -10.27
N GLY A 28 4.79 10.32 -11.31
CA GLY A 28 4.24 11.69 -11.24
C GLY A 28 2.75 11.79 -11.57
N ARG A 29 2.09 10.67 -11.87
CA ARG A 29 0.72 10.62 -12.38
C ARG A 29 -0.22 9.95 -11.37
N GLY A 30 -0.96 10.78 -10.62
CA GLY A 30 -1.98 10.32 -9.68
C GLY A 30 -1.42 9.51 -8.50
N ASN A 31 -0.25 9.90 -7.99
CA ASN A 31 0.47 9.19 -6.94
C ASN A 31 -0.05 9.54 -5.53
N SER A 32 -0.21 8.51 -4.71
CA SER A 32 -0.48 8.53 -3.27
C SER A 32 -0.11 7.14 -2.73
N GLY A 33 -0.49 6.80 -1.52
CA GLY A 33 -0.22 5.48 -0.95
C GLY A 33 -1.07 5.20 0.27
N VAL A 34 -1.42 3.93 0.46
CA VAL A 34 -2.08 3.43 1.68
C VAL A 34 -1.03 2.73 2.52
N PHE A 35 -0.67 3.33 3.65
CA PHE A 35 0.35 2.83 4.56
C PHE A 35 -0.29 2.10 5.75
N LEU A 36 -0.02 0.81 5.84
CA LEU A 36 -0.31 0.00 7.01
C LEU A 36 0.76 0.28 8.06
N MET A 37 0.33 0.54 9.30
CA MET A 37 1.22 0.89 10.41
C MET A 37 2.17 2.07 10.10
N ALA A 38 1.75 3.00 9.24
CA ALA A 38 2.54 4.14 8.74
C ALA A 38 3.91 3.77 8.09
N ASN A 39 4.18 2.48 7.89
CA ASN A 39 5.50 1.96 7.52
C ASN A 39 5.46 1.08 6.26
N TYR A 40 4.29 0.55 5.90
CA TYR A 40 4.15 -0.45 4.83
C TYR A 40 3.16 0.02 3.77
N GLU A 41 3.69 0.50 2.65
CA GLU A 41 2.96 1.14 1.56
C GLU A 41 2.42 0.11 0.57
N ILE A 42 1.11 0.15 0.37
CA ILE A 42 0.45 -0.32 -0.83
C ILE A 42 0.28 0.88 -1.74
N GLN A 43 0.90 0.81 -2.91
CA GLN A 43 1.00 1.95 -3.81
C GLN A 43 -0.36 2.35 -4.38
N VAL A 44 -0.64 3.66 -4.42
CA VAL A 44 -1.77 4.22 -5.16
C VAL A 44 -1.21 5.02 -6.33
N LEU A 45 -1.51 4.58 -7.55
CA LEU A 45 -1.02 5.25 -8.74
C LEU A 45 -2.04 5.11 -9.88
N ASP A 46 -2.09 6.09 -10.77
CA ASP A 46 -2.75 5.90 -12.06
C ASP A 46 -1.84 5.05 -12.94
N SER A 47 -2.07 3.74 -12.94
CA SER A 47 -1.37 2.77 -13.78
C SER A 47 -2.17 2.35 -15.02
N TYR A 48 -3.25 3.07 -15.36
CA TYR A 48 -4.02 2.81 -16.59
C TYR A 48 -3.32 3.45 -17.79
N GLY A 49 -2.74 2.60 -18.65
CA GLY A 49 -1.94 3.05 -19.80
C GLY A 49 -0.70 3.88 -19.41
N ASN A 50 -0.24 3.80 -18.17
CA ASN A 50 0.91 4.56 -17.64
C ASN A 50 2.04 3.60 -17.24
N LYS A 51 3.14 3.62 -18.00
CA LYS A 51 4.31 2.77 -17.70
C LYS A 51 5.13 3.37 -16.57
N THR A 52 5.51 2.53 -15.60
CA THR A 52 6.45 2.83 -14.50
C THR A 52 7.25 1.57 -14.16
N TYR A 53 8.09 1.59 -13.12
CA TYR A 53 8.78 0.39 -12.64
C TYR A 53 7.79 -0.55 -11.92
N SER A 54 7.92 -1.85 -12.15
CA SER A 54 6.91 -2.85 -11.79
C SER A 54 6.62 -2.94 -10.29
N ASP A 55 7.63 -2.73 -9.45
CA ASP A 55 7.55 -2.75 -7.99
C ASP A 55 7.12 -1.39 -7.39
N GLY A 56 6.73 -0.41 -8.21
CA GLY A 56 6.07 0.82 -7.77
C GLY A 56 4.86 1.20 -8.60
N GLN A 57 4.28 0.27 -9.36
CA GLN A 57 2.99 0.49 -10.00
C GLN A 57 1.84 0.39 -8.98
N CYS A 58 0.63 0.74 -9.39
CA CYS A 58 -0.56 0.65 -8.54
C CYS A 58 -0.69 -0.75 -7.92
N ALA A 59 -1.03 -0.81 -6.64
CA ALA A 59 -1.13 -2.00 -5.81
C ALA A 59 0.19 -2.71 -5.49
N ALA A 60 1.35 -2.23 -5.94
CA ALA A 60 2.63 -2.78 -5.50
C ALA A 60 2.80 -2.62 -3.98
N LEU A 61 3.40 -3.63 -3.34
CA LEU A 61 4.02 -3.41 -2.03
C LEU A 61 5.31 -2.65 -2.33
N TYR A 62 5.30 -1.36 -2.06
CA TYR A 62 6.18 -0.42 -2.75
C TYR A 62 7.67 -0.75 -2.57
N GLY A 63 8.36 -0.97 -3.70
CA GLY A 63 9.77 -1.38 -3.79
C GLY A 63 10.06 -2.81 -3.35
N ARG A 64 9.03 -3.65 -3.15
CA ARG A 64 9.16 -5.00 -2.54
C ARG A 64 8.46 -6.10 -3.32
N ALA A 65 7.22 -5.89 -3.74
CA ALA A 65 6.46 -6.90 -4.46
C ALA A 65 5.67 -6.29 -5.61
N VAL A 66 5.84 -6.87 -6.80
CA VAL A 66 5.07 -6.55 -8.00
C VAL A 66 3.68 -7.18 -7.86
N PRO A 67 2.58 -6.45 -8.11
CA PRO A 67 1.25 -7.05 -8.11
C PRO A 67 1.14 -8.08 -9.25
N LEU A 68 0.39 -9.17 -9.02
CA LEU A 68 0.21 -10.27 -9.97
C LEU A 68 -0.35 -9.81 -11.32
N VAL A 69 -1.19 -8.77 -11.29
CA VAL A 69 -1.80 -8.17 -12.47
C VAL A 69 -2.08 -6.69 -12.20
N ASN A 70 -2.01 -5.86 -13.25
CA ASN A 70 -2.51 -4.50 -13.21
C ASN A 70 -4.03 -4.54 -13.45
N SER A 71 -4.81 -4.23 -12.42
CA SER A 71 -6.28 -4.23 -12.47
C SER A 71 -6.87 -2.81 -12.40
N CYS A 72 -6.09 -1.79 -12.77
CA CYS A 72 -6.56 -0.40 -12.76
C CYS A 72 -7.70 -0.17 -13.75
N ARG A 73 -8.76 0.48 -13.23
CA ARG A 73 -9.74 1.25 -14.01
C ARG A 73 -9.17 2.57 -14.54
N GLU A 74 -9.94 3.23 -15.41
CA GLU A 74 -9.55 4.49 -16.05
C GLU A 74 -9.43 5.66 -15.04
N PRO A 75 -8.70 6.74 -15.39
CA PRO A 75 -8.57 7.91 -14.54
C PRO A 75 -9.92 8.53 -14.17
N GLY A 76 -10.11 8.89 -12.90
CA GLY A 76 -11.38 9.41 -12.37
C GLY A 76 -12.39 8.33 -11.95
N GLU A 77 -12.22 7.08 -12.37
CA GLU A 77 -13.03 5.98 -11.88
C GLU A 77 -12.58 5.54 -10.49
N TRP A 78 -13.54 5.08 -9.68
CA TRP A 78 -13.26 4.56 -8.35
C TRP A 78 -12.64 3.17 -8.44
N GLN A 79 -11.48 3.04 -7.82
CA GLN A 79 -10.77 1.80 -7.54
C GLN A 79 -11.07 1.38 -6.09
N SER A 80 -10.95 0.08 -5.80
CA SER A 80 -11.10 -0.46 -4.44
C SER A 80 -9.90 -1.32 -4.07
N TYR A 81 -9.46 -1.20 -2.82
CA TYR A 81 -8.57 -2.14 -2.16
C TYR A 81 -9.30 -2.83 -1.03
N ASP A 82 -9.26 -4.16 -1.04
CA ASP A 82 -9.55 -5.00 0.11
C ASP A 82 -8.24 -5.66 0.56
N ILE A 83 -7.81 -5.32 1.77
CA ILE A 83 -6.48 -5.65 2.29
C ILE A 83 -6.66 -6.50 3.53
N ILE A 84 -6.00 -7.66 3.56
CA ILE A 84 -5.76 -8.45 4.77
C ILE A 84 -4.28 -8.30 5.09
N PHE A 85 -4.00 -7.71 6.25
CA PHE A 85 -2.65 -7.43 6.72
C PHE A 85 -2.42 -8.15 8.05
N HIS A 86 -1.36 -8.93 8.12
CA HIS A 86 -0.82 -9.41 9.39
C HIS A 86 0.47 -8.66 9.69
N ARG A 87 0.51 -8.00 10.85
CA ARG A 87 1.67 -7.19 11.26
C ARG A 87 2.92 -8.04 11.50
N PRO A 88 4.12 -7.45 11.41
CA PRO A 88 5.32 -8.11 11.88
C PRO A 88 5.33 -8.20 13.41
N ILE A 89 6.10 -9.15 13.94
CA ILE A 89 6.38 -9.31 15.37
C ILE A 89 7.87 -9.13 15.59
N PHE A 90 8.23 -8.31 16.57
CA PHE A 90 9.61 -8.09 16.99
C PHE A 90 9.88 -8.70 18.37
N LYS A 91 11.04 -9.33 18.53
CA LYS A 91 11.57 -9.79 19.83
C LYS A 91 13.04 -9.44 19.93
N GLY A 92 13.45 -8.82 21.03
CA GLY A 92 14.84 -8.39 21.23
C GLY A 92 15.38 -7.50 20.12
N GLY A 93 14.53 -6.62 19.56
CA GLY A 93 14.90 -5.72 18.46
C GLY A 93 15.04 -6.38 17.09
N LYS A 94 14.66 -7.65 16.93
CA LYS A 94 14.70 -8.37 15.64
C LYS A 94 13.30 -8.81 15.22
N VAL A 95 13.03 -8.76 13.92
CA VAL A 95 11.81 -9.34 13.35
C VAL A 95 11.84 -10.87 13.50
N VAL A 96 10.81 -11.44 14.12
CA VAL A 96 10.65 -12.89 14.30
C VAL A 96 9.45 -13.46 13.52
N LYS A 97 8.54 -12.58 13.11
CA LYS A 97 7.47 -12.85 12.14
C LYS A 97 7.41 -11.65 11.21
N LYS A 98 7.52 -11.86 9.90
CA LYS A 98 7.40 -10.79 8.91
C LYS A 98 5.94 -10.46 8.66
N ALA A 99 5.71 -9.28 8.12
CA ALA A 99 4.38 -8.86 7.73
C ALA A 99 3.89 -9.67 6.52
N THR A 100 2.60 -9.99 6.47
CA THR A 100 2.01 -10.62 5.28
C THR A 100 0.83 -9.82 4.76
N PHE A 101 0.67 -9.84 3.43
CA PHE A 101 -0.34 -9.07 2.71
C PHE A 101 -1.12 -9.97 1.78
N THR A 102 -2.44 -9.94 1.89
CA THR A 102 -3.35 -10.35 0.81
C THR A 102 -4.09 -9.11 0.34
N VAL A 103 -4.04 -8.82 -0.95
CA VAL A 103 -4.62 -7.58 -1.50
C VAL A 103 -5.47 -7.93 -2.71
N PHE A 104 -6.70 -7.46 -2.72
CA PHE A 104 -7.55 -7.43 -3.89
C PHE A 104 -7.67 -5.99 -4.39
N GLN A 105 -7.50 -5.80 -5.69
CA GLN A 105 -7.83 -4.54 -6.36
C GLN A 105 -9.06 -4.79 -7.24
N ASN A 106 -10.15 -4.05 -7.01
CA ASN A 106 -11.40 -4.20 -7.78
C ASN A 106 -11.93 -5.65 -7.83
N GLY A 107 -11.76 -6.39 -6.72
CA GLY A 107 -12.14 -7.81 -6.61
C GLY A 107 -11.14 -8.79 -7.25
N VAL A 108 -10.07 -8.31 -7.89
CA VAL A 108 -9.01 -9.15 -8.47
C VAL A 108 -7.88 -9.32 -7.46
N LEU A 109 -7.48 -10.56 -7.19
CA LEU A 109 -6.34 -10.86 -6.31
C LEU A 109 -5.03 -10.36 -6.95
N VAL A 110 -4.38 -9.39 -6.32
CA VAL A 110 -3.13 -8.78 -6.81
C VAL A 110 -1.93 -9.11 -5.93
N HIS A 111 -2.14 -9.52 -4.67
CA HIS A 111 -1.13 -10.14 -3.80
C HIS A 111 -1.76 -11.30 -3.04
N ASP A 112 -1.18 -12.49 -3.17
CA ASP A 112 -1.63 -13.70 -2.47
C ASP A 112 -0.68 -14.04 -1.31
N HIS A 113 -1.09 -13.71 -0.08
CA HIS A 113 -0.35 -13.95 1.16
C HIS A 113 1.16 -13.63 1.08
N VAL A 114 1.52 -12.49 0.46
CA VAL A 114 2.90 -12.11 0.23
C VAL A 114 3.58 -11.76 1.56
N GLU A 115 4.68 -12.45 1.86
CA GLU A 115 5.58 -12.09 2.96
C GLU A 115 6.47 -10.91 2.56
N LEU A 116 6.34 -9.79 3.28
CA LEU A 116 7.11 -8.58 2.98
C LEU A 116 8.57 -8.74 3.43
N VAL A 117 9.51 -8.38 2.56
CA VAL A 117 10.94 -8.38 2.88
C VAL A 117 11.37 -6.97 3.28
N GLY A 118 11.44 -6.69 4.58
CA GLY A 118 11.91 -5.41 5.10
C GLY A 118 10.86 -4.29 5.08
N GLY A 119 11.28 -3.05 5.38
CA GLY A 119 10.40 -1.87 5.29
C GLY A 119 10.08 -1.47 3.85
N THR A 120 8.99 -0.72 3.64
CA THR A 120 8.71 -0.08 2.34
C THR A 120 9.25 1.35 2.34
N GLY A 121 9.85 1.77 1.24
CA GLY A 121 10.36 3.13 1.07
C GLY A 121 11.39 3.20 -0.05
N TRP A 122 11.38 4.31 -0.79
CA TRP A 122 12.33 4.54 -1.88
C TRP A 122 13.58 5.24 -1.35
N LYS A 123 14.73 4.54 -1.32
CA LYS A 123 16.07 5.14 -1.10
C LYS A 123 16.96 5.04 -2.36
N GLY A 124 16.35 4.94 -3.54
CA GLY A 124 17.03 4.75 -4.82
C GLY A 124 16.82 3.37 -5.44
N LYS A 125 17.35 3.18 -6.65
CA LYS A 125 17.31 1.89 -7.36
C LYS A 125 17.96 0.79 -6.50
N HIS A 126 17.27 -0.33 -6.30
CA HIS A 126 17.72 -1.48 -5.49
C HIS A 126 17.80 -1.24 -3.97
N ALA A 127 17.16 -0.19 -3.43
CA ALA A 127 17.15 0.05 -2.01
C ALA A 127 16.29 -0.99 -1.25
N ILE A 128 16.94 -2.04 -0.77
CA ILE A 128 16.38 -2.92 0.26
C ILE A 128 16.68 -2.30 1.62
N SER A 129 15.65 -2.09 2.42
CA SER A 129 15.75 -1.65 3.81
C SER A 129 15.25 -2.77 4.69
N ASP A 130 16.00 -3.10 5.73
CA ASP A 130 15.57 -4.08 6.72
C ASP A 130 14.32 -3.61 7.49
N TYR A 131 13.76 -4.52 8.29
CA TYR A 131 12.71 -4.17 9.23
C TYR A 131 13.31 -3.33 10.37
N GLU A 132 12.75 -2.15 10.58
CA GLU A 132 13.02 -1.35 11.77
C GLU A 132 12.00 -1.70 12.87
N PRO A 133 12.43 -2.06 14.10
CA PRO A 133 11.52 -2.28 15.21
C PRO A 133 10.64 -1.08 15.48
N HIS A 134 9.36 -1.33 15.70
CA HIS A 134 8.39 -0.30 16.02
C HIS A 134 7.34 -0.83 17.02
N GLU A 135 6.46 0.05 17.48
CA GLU A 135 5.35 -0.31 18.37
C GLU A 135 4.43 -1.38 17.73
N ASP A 136 3.80 -2.21 18.57
CA ASP A 136 2.95 -3.32 18.11
C ASP A 136 1.77 -2.87 17.25
N LYS A 137 1.31 -1.63 17.44
CA LYS A 137 0.24 -0.98 16.66
C LYS A 137 0.66 0.43 16.28
N LEU A 138 0.39 0.84 15.04
CA LEU A 138 0.66 2.18 14.52
C LEU A 138 -0.51 2.67 13.65
N PRO A 139 -0.60 3.98 13.33
CA PRO A 139 -1.67 4.51 12.50
C PRO A 139 -1.75 3.91 11.09
N ILE A 140 -2.90 4.04 10.44
CA ILE A 140 -3.01 3.96 8.98
C ILE A 140 -2.73 5.36 8.42
N MET A 141 -1.93 5.45 7.37
CA MET A 141 -1.59 6.72 6.74
C MET A 141 -1.97 6.72 5.25
N LEU A 142 -2.50 7.85 4.78
CA LEU A 142 -2.66 8.14 3.36
C LEU A 142 -1.62 9.20 2.96
N GLN A 143 -0.83 8.89 1.94
CA GLN A 143 0.27 9.75 1.49
C GLN A 143 -0.26 10.95 0.70
N ASP A 144 0.34 12.12 0.92
CA ASP A 144 0.22 13.25 0.02
C ASP A 144 1.51 13.35 -0.80
N HIS A 145 1.39 13.11 -2.10
CA HIS A 145 2.50 13.17 -3.07
C HIS A 145 2.33 14.35 -4.06
N GLY A 146 1.51 15.36 -3.69
CA GLY A 146 1.23 16.51 -4.55
C GLY A 146 0.31 16.23 -5.74
N ASN A 147 -0.24 15.01 -5.85
CA ASN A 147 -1.30 14.67 -6.79
C ASN A 147 -2.67 14.61 -6.07
N PRO A 148 -3.74 15.19 -6.63
CA PRO A 148 -5.04 15.20 -5.98
C PRO A 148 -5.77 13.86 -6.15
N VAL A 149 -5.53 12.92 -5.22
CA VAL A 149 -6.24 11.62 -5.17
C VAL A 149 -7.44 11.73 -4.24
N GLY A 150 -8.62 11.30 -4.72
CA GLY A 150 -9.84 11.21 -3.92
C GLY A 150 -9.91 9.90 -3.16
N PHE A 151 -10.43 9.92 -1.93
CA PHE A 151 -10.65 8.72 -1.12
C PHE A 151 -12.08 8.70 -0.57
N ARG A 152 -12.67 7.50 -0.47
CA ARG A 152 -13.98 7.29 0.18
C ARG A 152 -14.08 5.88 0.76
N ASN A 153 -15.19 5.62 1.46
CA ASN A 153 -15.54 4.30 1.99
C ASN A 153 -14.34 3.61 2.66
N ILE A 154 -13.82 4.22 3.72
CA ILE A 154 -12.67 3.69 4.45
C ILE A 154 -13.18 3.08 5.75
N TRP A 155 -13.00 1.77 5.90
CA TRP A 155 -13.30 1.08 7.14
C TRP A 155 -12.22 0.06 7.45
N ILE A 156 -12.03 -0.20 8.73
CA ILE A 156 -11.01 -1.10 9.24
C ILE A 156 -11.57 -1.91 10.40
N ARG A 157 -11.25 -3.21 10.42
CA ARG A 157 -11.49 -4.08 11.55
C ARG A 157 -10.20 -4.80 11.94
N GLU A 158 -9.96 -4.92 13.23
CA GLU A 158 -8.82 -5.69 13.74
C GLU A 158 -9.04 -7.18 13.52
N LEU A 159 -7.93 -7.90 13.31
CA LEU A 159 -7.89 -9.36 13.31
C LEU A 159 -7.33 -9.84 14.65
N ALA A 160 -7.61 -11.10 14.98
CA ALA A 160 -6.96 -11.78 16.11
C ALA A 160 -5.63 -12.38 15.63
N ASP A 161 -4.60 -12.26 16.48
CA ASP A 161 -3.21 -12.60 16.16
C ASP A 161 -2.67 -13.62 17.15
#